data_AF-A0A183IBE8-F1
#
_entry.id   AF-A0A183IBE8-F1
#
_cell.length_a   1.000
_cell.length_b   1.000
_cell.length_c   1.000
_cell.angle_alpha   90.00
_cell.angle_beta   90.00
_cell.angle_gamma   90.00
#
_symmetry.space_group_name_H-M   'P 1'
#
loop_
_entity.id
_entity.type
_entity.pdbx_description
1 polymer ?
#
loop_
_entity_poly.entity_id
_entity_poly.type
_entity_poly.pdbx_seq_one_letter_code
_entity_poly.pdbx_strand_id
1 'polypeptide(L)'
;MTVTITNIDSCSNATPPYDEDYLNKKEIKHMSFHSYLRKILGGKSTTTTCPLEKAVCKIKPGCVLHPPWPEGICSKCQPDAAITLNLQRYRHVDNISFENEFLVNRFLDYWRQCGQQRVGYLLGRYEPYYDVPLGIRAVVSAIYEPPQMSGENFVQLEDDATEQQVDALCKALEIRRIGWIFTDLVAEPKGNGSVKHTRHADTYLISAEECITAGYLQNRYPNVCKYSPDAYFGSKFVTVIVSGGEDHQVHFFGYQVSNLCASLVDANCLFPTMDAPELAYVKESSSLQYVPDVYYKKTDEYKNEVLKIGRPLPVEYLVVDIPAGMPKEPLFSFFAGTQFEPFAVENRMALHAQSLDAVRSYVSQFGVNQIMEMSFDFHFLLYLLLNEFCKFTMVRDIY
;
A
#
# COMPACT_ATOMS: atom_id res chain seq x y z
N MET A 1 4.38 -52.69 28.41
CA MET A 1 3.36 -51.85 27.74
C MET A 1 4.01 -51.29 26.49
N THR A 2 3.61 -51.78 25.33
CA THR A 2 4.17 -51.38 24.04
C THR A 2 3.23 -50.33 23.46
N VAL A 3 3.72 -49.09 23.31
CA VAL A 3 2.97 -48.01 22.69
C VAL A 3 3.22 -48.08 21.19
N THR A 4 2.20 -48.48 20.44
CA THR A 4 2.20 -48.41 18.99
C THR A 4 1.94 -46.96 18.60
N ILE A 5 2.94 -46.28 18.06
CA ILE A 5 2.74 -44.99 17.39
C ILE A 5 2.13 -45.31 16.03
N THR A 6 0.83 -45.09 15.89
CA THR A 6 0.19 -45.03 14.57
C THR A 6 0.82 -43.86 13.82
N ASN A 7 1.56 -44.16 12.75
CA ASN A 7 1.87 -43.17 11.74
C ASN A 7 0.54 -42.53 11.32
N ILE A 8 0.39 -41.23 11.60
CA ILE A 8 -0.69 -40.43 11.05
C ILE A 8 -0.52 -40.52 9.53
N ASP A 9 -1.48 -41.16 8.88
CA ASP A 9 -1.60 -41.17 7.43
C ASP A 9 -1.31 -39.79 6.88
N SER A 10 -0.36 -39.72 5.96
CA SER A 10 -0.10 -38.53 5.15
C SER A 10 -1.43 -38.02 4.60
N CYS A 11 -1.85 -36.81 5.00
CA CYS A 11 -3.05 -36.15 4.48
C CYS A 11 -2.92 -35.94 2.96
N SER A 12 -3.31 -36.94 2.18
CA SER A 12 -3.40 -36.90 0.72
C SER A 12 -4.63 -36.12 0.22
N ASN A 13 -5.43 -35.55 1.14
CA ASN A 13 -6.70 -34.86 0.87
C ASN A 13 -6.69 -33.36 1.25
N ALA A 14 -5.53 -32.77 1.54
CA ALA A 14 -5.47 -31.32 1.78
C ALA A 14 -5.62 -30.58 0.43
N THR A 15 -6.77 -29.92 0.22
CA THR A 15 -7.01 -29.07 -0.94
C THR A 15 -5.86 -28.07 -1.11
N PRO A 16 -5.24 -27.97 -2.30
CA PRO A 16 -4.18 -27.01 -2.54
C PRO A 16 -4.63 -25.58 -2.21
N PRO A 17 -3.76 -24.72 -1.65
CA PRO A 17 -4.14 -23.38 -1.20
C PRO A 17 -4.44 -22.40 -2.36
N TYR A 18 -4.25 -22.85 -3.61
CA TYR A 18 -4.51 -22.13 -4.86
C TYR A 18 -5.68 -22.74 -5.66
N ASP A 19 -6.46 -23.63 -5.04
CA ASP A 19 -7.62 -24.27 -5.63
C ASP A 19 -8.70 -23.25 -6.01
N GLU A 20 -9.07 -23.21 -7.29
CA GLU A 20 -9.96 -22.17 -7.82
C GLU A 20 -11.41 -22.36 -7.36
N ASP A 21 -11.87 -23.60 -7.17
CA ASP A 21 -13.21 -23.90 -6.66
C ASP A 21 -13.39 -23.43 -5.21
N TYR A 22 -12.38 -23.67 -4.37
CA TYR A 22 -12.38 -23.18 -2.99
C TYR A 22 -12.41 -21.65 -2.93
N LEU A 23 -11.56 -20.98 -3.72
CA LEU A 23 -11.49 -19.52 -3.76
C LEU A 23 -12.82 -18.91 -4.22
N ASN A 24 -13.41 -19.45 -5.29
CA ASN A 24 -14.71 -19.02 -5.79
C ASN A 24 -15.83 -19.23 -4.77
N LYS A 25 -15.86 -20.39 -4.10
CA LYS A 25 -16.85 -20.69 -3.04
C LYS A 25 -16.75 -19.75 -1.84
N LYS A 26 -15.55 -19.23 -1.57
CA LYS A 26 -15.28 -18.26 -0.48
C LYS A 26 -15.32 -16.81 -0.94
N GLU A 27 -15.69 -16.55 -2.20
CA GLU A 27 -15.74 -15.22 -2.80
C GLU A 27 -14.38 -14.48 -2.72
N ILE A 28 -13.28 -15.23 -2.74
CA ILE A 28 -11.92 -14.70 -2.71
C ILE A 28 -11.52 -14.37 -4.15
N LYS A 29 -11.59 -13.09 -4.51
CA LYS A 29 -11.26 -12.60 -5.86
C LYS A 29 -9.81 -12.87 -6.28
N HIS A 30 -8.87 -12.81 -5.34
CA HIS A 30 -7.43 -12.89 -5.59
C HIS A 30 -6.80 -13.86 -4.59
N MET A 31 -5.97 -14.80 -5.06
CA MET A 31 -5.23 -15.66 -4.16
C MET A 31 -4.09 -14.89 -3.48
N SER A 32 -3.66 -15.34 -2.30
CA SER A 32 -2.48 -14.77 -1.66
C SER A 32 -1.22 -15.03 -2.49
N PHE A 33 -0.24 -14.14 -2.37
CA PHE A 33 1.07 -14.31 -3.03
C PHE A 33 1.74 -15.65 -2.65
N HIS A 34 1.59 -16.11 -1.41
CA HIS A 34 2.15 -17.38 -0.97
C HIS A 34 1.45 -18.58 -1.62
N SER A 35 0.14 -18.53 -1.85
CA SER A 35 -0.59 -19.53 -2.62
C SER A 35 -0.17 -19.53 -4.09
N TYR A 36 0.01 -18.37 -4.69
CA TYR A 36 0.54 -18.22 -6.05
C TYR A 36 1.95 -18.81 -6.19
N LEU A 37 2.83 -18.52 -5.23
CA LEU A 37 4.18 -19.08 -5.21
C LEU A 37 4.16 -20.61 -5.13
N ARG A 38 3.27 -21.20 -4.30
CA ARG A 38 3.07 -22.65 -4.26
C ARG A 38 2.53 -23.22 -5.57
N LYS A 39 1.64 -22.50 -6.27
CA LYS A 39 1.12 -22.89 -7.59
C LYS A 39 2.25 -22.99 -8.63
N ILE A 40 3.15 -22.01 -8.67
CA ILE A 40 4.29 -22.03 -9.61
C ILE A 40 5.31 -23.10 -9.22
N LEU A 41 5.63 -23.22 -7.92
CA LEU A 41 6.60 -24.20 -7.43
C LEU A 41 6.11 -25.64 -7.59
N GLY A 42 4.82 -25.91 -7.38
CA GLY A 42 4.22 -27.24 -7.56
C GLY A 42 4.33 -27.78 -8.99
N GLY A 43 4.54 -26.92 -9.98
CA GLY A 43 4.80 -27.29 -11.37
C GLY A 43 6.28 -27.42 -11.75
N LYS A 44 7.23 -27.16 -10.84
CA LYS A 44 8.68 -27.10 -11.14
C LYS A 44 9.47 -28.12 -10.31
N SER A 45 10.52 -28.71 -10.91
CA SER A 45 11.47 -29.60 -10.22
C SER A 45 12.10 -28.91 -9.00
N THR A 46 12.41 -29.67 -7.94
CA THR A 46 13.04 -29.22 -6.68
C THR A 46 14.38 -28.49 -6.86
N THR A 47 14.94 -28.50 -8.08
CA THR A 47 16.18 -27.85 -8.46
C THR A 47 16.03 -26.40 -8.95
N THR A 48 14.81 -25.87 -9.11
CA THR A 48 14.59 -24.49 -9.60
C THR A 48 14.70 -23.48 -8.45
N THR A 49 15.77 -22.70 -8.42
CA THR A 49 16.09 -21.76 -7.33
C THR A 49 15.28 -20.45 -7.40
N CYS A 50 14.96 -19.95 -8.60
CA CYS A 50 14.23 -18.68 -8.80
C CYS A 50 13.08 -18.83 -9.80
N PRO A 51 11.89 -19.30 -9.36
CA PRO A 51 10.74 -19.54 -10.23
C PRO A 51 9.99 -18.29 -10.67
N LEU A 52 10.21 -17.14 -10.02
CA LEU A 52 9.48 -15.89 -10.26
C LEU A 52 10.15 -15.07 -11.37
N GLU A 53 9.34 -14.56 -12.29
CA GLU A 53 9.77 -13.70 -13.38
C GLU A 53 9.33 -12.26 -13.11
N LYS A 54 10.28 -11.34 -13.14
CA LYS A 54 10.04 -9.90 -12.95
C LYS A 54 9.95 -9.24 -14.32
N ALA A 55 8.86 -8.51 -14.57
CA ALA A 55 8.77 -7.67 -15.75
C ALA A 55 9.80 -6.54 -15.65
N VAL A 56 10.59 -6.35 -16.70
CA VAL A 56 11.56 -5.24 -16.78
C VAL A 56 11.20 -4.42 -18.00
N CYS A 57 10.83 -3.15 -17.78
CA CYS A 57 10.38 -2.24 -18.83
C CYS A 57 11.48 -1.25 -19.26
N LYS A 58 12.69 -1.35 -18.69
CA LYS A 58 13.86 -0.53 -19.03
C LYS A 58 14.83 -1.31 -19.93
N ILE A 59 15.52 -0.61 -20.82
CA ILE A 59 16.67 -1.18 -21.54
C ILE A 59 17.74 -1.60 -20.53
N LYS A 60 18.26 -2.81 -20.67
CA LYS A 60 19.36 -3.29 -19.84
C LYS A 60 20.62 -2.46 -20.15
N PRO A 61 21.22 -1.78 -19.15
CA PRO A 61 22.39 -0.96 -19.36
C PRO A 61 23.62 -1.82 -19.72
N GLY A 62 24.60 -1.22 -20.41
CA GLY A 62 25.91 -1.84 -20.64
C GLY A 62 25.98 -2.84 -21.79
N CYS A 63 25.09 -2.76 -22.78
CA CYS A 63 25.24 -3.57 -24.00
C CYS A 63 26.41 -3.06 -24.85
N VAL A 64 27.35 -3.96 -25.19
CA VAL A 64 28.57 -3.63 -25.97
C VAL A 64 28.44 -3.94 -27.47
N LEU A 65 27.32 -4.52 -27.90
CA LEU A 65 27.13 -5.01 -29.28
C LEU A 65 26.65 -3.94 -30.26
N HIS A 66 26.18 -2.80 -29.75
CA HIS A 66 25.63 -1.71 -30.54
C HIS A 66 25.87 -0.38 -29.81
N PRO A 67 25.83 0.76 -30.51
CA PRO A 67 25.80 2.08 -29.87
C PRO A 67 24.61 2.21 -28.90
N PRO A 68 24.70 3.02 -27.83
CA PRO A 68 23.57 3.24 -26.91
C PRO A 68 22.29 3.69 -27.62
N TRP A 69 21.14 3.45 -26.99
CA TRP A 69 19.87 4.01 -27.45
C TRP A 69 20.00 5.54 -27.58
N PRO A 70 19.53 6.15 -28.69
CA PRO A 70 18.64 5.60 -29.72
C PRO A 70 19.31 5.02 -30.97
N GLU A 71 20.64 5.06 -31.05
CA GLU A 71 21.39 4.68 -32.25
C GLU A 71 21.44 3.17 -32.48
N GLY A 72 21.24 2.36 -31.43
CA GLY A 72 21.15 0.91 -31.55
C GLY A 72 20.40 0.25 -30.40
N ILE A 73 19.77 -0.89 -30.71
CA ILE A 73 19.15 -1.79 -29.73
C ILE A 73 19.25 -3.23 -30.23
N CYS A 74 19.37 -4.21 -29.33
CA CYS A 74 19.37 -5.63 -29.69
C CYS A 74 18.45 -6.43 -28.78
N SER A 75 18.09 -7.64 -29.22
CA SER A 75 17.21 -8.56 -28.47
C SER A 75 17.72 -8.96 -27.08
N LYS A 76 19.01 -8.75 -26.77
CA LYS A 76 19.59 -9.06 -25.45
C LYS A 76 19.39 -7.93 -24.44
N CYS A 77 19.35 -6.68 -24.90
CA CYS A 77 19.22 -5.50 -24.04
C CYS A 77 17.82 -4.91 -24.05
N GLN A 78 17.06 -5.12 -25.13
CA GLN A 78 15.68 -4.69 -25.27
C GLN A 78 14.83 -5.41 -24.21
N PRO A 79 14.00 -4.67 -23.45
CA PRO A 79 12.94 -5.30 -22.66
C PRO A 79 11.91 -5.93 -23.61
N ASP A 80 10.89 -6.61 -23.09
CA ASP A 80 9.86 -7.18 -23.96
C ASP A 80 9.26 -6.09 -24.86
N ALA A 81 9.39 -6.25 -26.17
CA ALA A 81 9.02 -5.22 -27.14
C ALA A 81 7.52 -4.88 -27.09
N ALA A 82 6.72 -5.89 -26.76
CA ALA A 82 5.28 -5.81 -26.54
C ALA A 82 4.93 -6.50 -25.22
N ILE A 83 4.18 -5.81 -24.38
CA ILE A 83 3.70 -6.30 -23.09
C ILE A 83 2.18 -6.43 -23.18
N THR A 84 1.63 -7.61 -22.87
CA THR A 84 0.18 -7.77 -22.71
C THR A 84 -0.19 -7.77 -21.24
N LEU A 85 -0.93 -6.74 -20.81
CA LEU A 85 -1.51 -6.63 -19.49
C LEU A 85 -2.57 -7.71 -19.29
N ASN A 86 -2.33 -8.55 -18.30
CA ASN A 86 -3.30 -9.48 -17.76
C ASN A 86 -3.58 -9.07 -16.32
N LEU A 87 -4.85 -9.21 -15.89
CA LEU A 87 -5.21 -8.98 -14.50
C LEU A 87 -4.37 -9.87 -13.59
N GLN A 88 -3.76 -9.24 -12.57
CA GLN A 88 -2.91 -9.96 -11.63
C GLN A 88 -3.78 -10.86 -10.76
N ARG A 89 -3.59 -12.18 -10.86
CA ARG A 89 -4.44 -13.18 -10.17
C ARG A 89 -4.16 -13.34 -8.67
N TYR A 90 -3.18 -12.60 -8.15
CA TYR A 90 -2.75 -12.65 -6.76
C TYR A 90 -2.46 -11.26 -6.22
N ARG A 91 -2.37 -11.15 -4.90
CA ARG A 91 -1.97 -9.92 -4.19
C ARG A 91 -0.96 -10.22 -3.10
N HIS A 92 -0.15 -9.22 -2.73
CA HIS A 92 0.89 -9.39 -1.70
C HIS A 92 0.33 -9.22 -0.29
N VAL A 93 -0.75 -8.46 -0.16
CA VAL A 93 -1.51 -8.26 1.08
C VAL A 93 -2.98 -8.55 0.78
N ASP A 94 -3.63 -9.30 1.66
CA ASP A 94 -4.99 -9.80 1.49
C ASP A 94 -6.05 -9.04 2.28
N ASN A 95 -5.61 -8.30 3.32
CA ASN A 95 -6.48 -7.49 4.15
C ASN A 95 -5.70 -6.31 4.75
N ILE A 96 -6.37 -5.18 4.90
CA ILE A 96 -5.88 -4.01 5.65
C ILE A 96 -6.78 -3.85 6.87
N SER A 97 -6.18 -3.82 8.05
CA SER A 97 -6.91 -3.73 9.31
C SER A 97 -6.38 -2.58 10.13
N PHE A 98 -7.22 -1.57 10.35
CA PHE A 98 -6.97 -0.51 11.31
C PHE A 98 -7.26 -1.03 12.70
N GLU A 99 -6.32 -0.87 13.64
CA GLU A 99 -6.44 -1.47 14.97
C GLU A 99 -7.71 -1.05 15.72
N ASN A 100 -8.14 0.21 15.60
CA ASN A 100 -9.32 0.75 16.26
C ASN A 100 -9.87 1.99 15.54
N GLU A 101 -11.09 2.40 15.91
CA GLU A 101 -11.77 3.58 15.37
C GLU A 101 -11.09 4.90 15.75
N PHE A 102 -10.45 4.96 16.92
CA PHE A 102 -9.82 6.19 17.41
C PHE A 102 -8.68 6.64 16.49
N LEU A 103 -7.83 5.71 16.08
CA LEU A 103 -6.76 5.93 15.11
C LEU A 103 -7.26 6.63 13.84
N VAL A 104 -8.34 6.09 13.29
CA VAL A 104 -8.93 6.54 12.03
C VAL A 104 -9.62 7.90 12.21
N ASN A 105 -10.37 8.07 13.30
CA ASN A 105 -11.04 9.32 13.60
C ASN A 105 -10.04 10.45 13.79
N ARG A 106 -8.93 10.21 14.49
CA ARG A 106 -7.86 11.20 14.68
C ARG A 106 -7.30 11.69 13.34
N PHE A 107 -7.14 10.82 12.36
CA PHE A 107 -6.73 11.20 11.00
C PHE A 107 -7.81 12.04 10.29
N LEU A 108 -9.06 11.60 10.35
CA LEU A 108 -10.21 12.29 9.72
C LEU A 108 -10.53 13.65 10.34
N ASP A 109 -10.15 13.87 11.60
CA ASP A 109 -10.41 15.14 12.30
C ASP A 109 -9.76 16.34 11.60
N TYR A 110 -8.65 16.14 10.88
CA TYR A 110 -8.07 17.20 10.06
C TYR A 110 -9.09 17.71 9.03
N TRP A 111 -9.65 16.81 8.23
CA TRP A 111 -10.65 17.16 7.21
C TRP A 111 -11.93 17.71 7.85
N ARG A 112 -12.39 17.14 8.97
CA ARG A 112 -13.60 17.63 9.66
C ARG A 112 -13.46 19.07 10.16
N GLN A 113 -12.26 19.48 10.56
CA GLN A 113 -12.01 20.81 11.11
C GLN A 113 -11.75 21.88 10.04
N CYS A 114 -11.08 21.54 8.93
CA CYS A 114 -10.67 22.52 7.92
C CYS A 114 -11.25 22.31 6.52
N GLY A 115 -11.90 21.18 6.25
CA GLY A 115 -12.45 20.84 4.93
C GLY A 115 -11.40 20.51 3.85
N GLN A 116 -10.12 20.45 4.20
CA GLN A 116 -9.04 20.14 3.26
C GLN A 116 -8.68 18.65 3.31
N GLN A 117 -8.26 18.10 2.17
CA GLN A 117 -7.82 16.72 2.06
C GLN A 117 -6.50 16.49 2.80
N ARG A 118 -6.24 15.24 3.19
CA ARG A 118 -5.06 14.86 3.98
C ARG A 118 -4.45 13.57 3.49
N VAL A 119 -3.12 13.45 3.60
CA VAL A 119 -2.35 12.23 3.33
C VAL A 119 -1.52 11.83 4.55
N GLY A 120 -1.32 10.53 4.74
CA GLY A 120 -0.49 9.97 5.80
C GLY A 120 0.16 8.65 5.39
N TYR A 121 1.25 8.30 6.05
CA TYR A 121 1.86 6.97 5.97
C TYR A 121 1.30 6.06 7.06
N LEU A 122 0.88 4.86 6.65
CA LEU A 122 0.38 3.83 7.54
C LEU A 122 1.56 3.13 8.20
N LEU A 123 1.63 3.19 9.53
CA LEU A 123 2.66 2.53 10.33
C LEU A 123 2.07 1.32 11.03
N GLY A 124 2.77 0.19 10.96
CA GLY A 124 2.32 -1.04 11.61
C GLY A 124 3.11 -2.26 11.19
N ARG A 125 2.42 -3.40 11.10
CA ARG A 125 3.03 -4.71 10.89
C ARG A 125 2.22 -5.59 9.94
N TYR A 126 2.84 -6.66 9.47
CA TYR A 126 2.15 -7.69 8.68
C TYR A 126 1.98 -8.94 9.53
N GLU A 127 0.76 -9.49 9.55
CA GLU A 127 0.40 -10.68 10.30
C GLU A 127 -0.22 -11.74 9.37
N PRO A 128 -0.20 -13.03 9.75
CA PRO A 128 -0.97 -14.05 9.04
C PRO A 128 -2.47 -13.71 9.04
N TYR A 129 -3.11 -13.90 7.88
CA TYR A 129 -4.55 -13.73 7.71
C TYR A 129 -5.18 -15.07 7.33
N TYR A 130 -6.08 -15.57 8.18
CA TYR A 130 -6.58 -16.95 8.09
C TYR A 130 -7.85 -17.12 7.25
N ASP A 131 -8.56 -16.04 6.91
CA ASP A 131 -9.75 -16.13 6.04
C ASP A 131 -9.36 -16.40 4.57
N VAL A 132 -8.10 -16.11 4.20
CA VAL A 132 -7.52 -16.42 2.89
C VAL A 132 -6.40 -17.44 3.07
N PRO A 133 -6.33 -18.53 2.27
CA PRO A 133 -5.24 -19.50 2.37
C PRO A 133 -3.86 -18.83 2.25
N LEU A 134 -3.03 -19.00 3.29
CA LEU A 134 -1.70 -18.38 3.39
C LEU A 134 -1.71 -16.86 3.24
N GLY A 135 -2.81 -16.23 3.64
CA GLY A 135 -3.02 -14.80 3.48
C GLY A 135 -2.16 -13.96 4.42
N ILE A 136 -1.99 -12.70 4.06
CA ILE A 136 -1.29 -11.70 4.88
C ILE A 136 -2.20 -10.51 5.12
N ARG A 137 -2.27 -10.06 6.37
CA ARG A 137 -2.97 -8.84 6.78
C ARG A 137 -1.97 -7.76 7.14
N ALA A 138 -2.16 -6.55 6.63
CA ALA A 138 -1.49 -5.35 7.08
C ALA A 138 -2.27 -4.75 8.26
N VAL A 139 -1.68 -4.76 9.45
CA VAL A 139 -2.28 -4.19 10.67
C VAL A 139 -1.69 -2.81 10.90
N VAL A 140 -2.54 -1.78 10.86
CA VAL A 140 -2.18 -0.37 11.03
C VAL A 140 -2.33 0.03 12.49
N SER A 141 -1.23 0.44 13.10
CA SER A 141 -1.16 0.85 14.52
C SER A 141 -1.11 2.37 14.69
N ALA A 142 -0.52 3.10 13.74
CA ALA A 142 -0.43 4.56 13.75
C ALA A 142 -0.47 5.12 12.32
N ILE A 143 -0.82 6.40 12.17
CA ILE A 143 -0.77 7.13 10.89
C ILE A 143 0.15 8.32 11.10
N TYR A 144 1.30 8.33 10.43
CA TYR A 144 2.22 9.46 10.43
C TYR A 144 1.84 10.44 9.31
N GLU A 145 1.72 11.73 9.63
CA GLU A 145 1.37 12.76 8.65
C GLU A 145 2.63 13.52 8.20
N PRO A 146 3.23 13.19 7.04
CA PRO A 146 4.42 13.90 6.56
C PRO A 146 4.09 15.36 6.20
N PRO A 147 5.12 16.23 6.04
CA PRO A 147 4.96 17.55 5.44
C PRO A 147 4.20 17.48 4.11
N GLN A 148 3.17 18.31 3.97
CA GLN A 148 2.26 18.26 2.83
C GLN A 148 1.53 19.59 2.65
N MET A 149 1.20 19.90 1.39
CA MET A 149 0.22 20.93 1.05
C MET A 149 -1.15 20.28 0.85
N SER A 150 -2.13 20.76 1.61
CA SER A 150 -3.51 20.29 1.59
C SER A 150 -4.43 21.35 0.97
N GLY A 151 -5.30 20.94 0.05
CA GLY A 151 -6.38 21.76 -0.49
C GLY A 151 -7.72 21.02 -0.46
N GLU A 152 -8.77 21.66 -0.95
CA GLU A 152 -10.12 21.04 -0.98
C GLU A 152 -10.19 19.82 -1.90
N ASN A 153 -9.43 19.84 -3.01
CA ASN A 153 -9.47 18.81 -4.06
C ASN A 153 -8.08 18.24 -4.40
N PHE A 154 -7.07 18.52 -3.58
CA PHE A 154 -5.72 18.02 -3.82
C PHE A 154 -4.95 17.84 -2.51
N VAL A 155 -3.94 16.99 -2.57
CA VAL A 155 -2.91 16.87 -1.55
C VAL A 155 -1.57 16.64 -2.23
N GLN A 156 -0.53 17.31 -1.77
CA GLN A 156 0.82 17.19 -2.32
C GLN A 156 1.79 16.90 -1.19
N LEU A 157 2.48 15.75 -1.28
CA LEU A 157 3.58 15.41 -0.37
C LEU A 157 4.76 16.34 -0.62
N GLU A 158 5.37 16.82 0.46
CA GLU A 158 6.61 17.59 0.44
C GLU A 158 7.80 16.76 0.94
N ASP A 159 9.00 17.29 0.78
CA ASP A 159 10.22 16.65 1.27
C ASP A 159 10.22 16.58 2.81
N ASP A 160 10.35 15.37 3.35
CA ASP A 160 10.35 15.12 4.78
C ASP A 160 11.78 15.05 5.33
N ALA A 161 12.22 16.13 5.96
CA ALA A 161 13.53 16.20 6.64
C ALA A 161 13.63 15.26 7.88
N THR A 162 12.50 14.76 8.37
CA THR A 162 12.41 13.91 9.57
C THR A 162 12.25 12.42 9.24
N GLU A 163 12.29 12.06 7.96
CA GLU A 163 11.95 10.73 7.49
C GLU A 163 12.81 9.63 8.14
N GLN A 164 14.11 9.89 8.30
CA GLN A 164 15.06 8.94 8.89
C GLN A 164 14.81 8.69 10.38
N GLN A 165 14.37 9.73 11.10
CA GLN A 165 14.04 9.66 12.52
C GLN A 165 12.75 8.87 12.72
N VAL A 166 11.76 9.09 11.85
CA VAL A 166 10.52 8.30 11.82
C VAL A 166 10.84 6.82 11.56
N ASP A 167 11.72 6.51 10.61
CA ASP A 167 12.14 5.13 10.33
C ASP A 167 12.89 4.49 11.50
N ALA A 168 13.74 5.27 12.17
CA ALA A 168 14.47 4.81 13.34
C ALA A 168 13.51 4.51 14.51
N LEU A 169 12.51 5.36 14.75
CA LEU A 169 11.48 5.14 15.76
C LEU A 169 10.62 3.92 15.42
N CYS A 170 10.18 3.79 14.17
CA CYS A 170 9.45 2.62 13.71
C CYS A 170 10.22 1.33 13.98
N LYS A 171 11.53 1.31 13.65
CA LYS A 171 12.40 0.17 13.93
C LYS A 171 12.51 -0.16 15.42
N ALA A 172 12.61 0.86 16.28
CA ALA A 172 12.66 0.66 17.73
C ALA A 172 11.35 0.12 18.31
N LEU A 173 10.23 0.43 17.68
CA LEU A 173 8.88 -0.04 18.03
C LEU A 173 8.48 -1.33 17.29
N GLU A 174 9.39 -1.95 16.53
CA GLU A 174 9.15 -3.13 15.69
C GLU A 174 8.00 -2.97 14.67
N ILE A 175 7.68 -1.74 14.29
CA ILE A 175 6.73 -1.39 13.24
C ILE A 175 7.47 -0.86 12.01
N ARG A 176 6.75 -0.69 10.91
CA ARG A 176 7.28 -0.14 9.66
C ARG A 176 6.19 0.60 8.89
N ARG A 177 6.61 1.39 7.89
CA ARG A 177 5.70 1.90 6.86
C ARG A 177 5.16 0.73 6.05
N ILE A 178 3.86 0.47 6.17
CA ILE A 178 3.16 -0.63 5.51
C ILE A 178 2.26 -0.15 4.38
N GLY A 179 2.02 1.16 4.28
CA GLY A 179 1.21 1.75 3.24
C GLY A 179 1.09 3.27 3.37
N TRP A 180 0.19 3.84 2.58
CA TRP A 180 -0.21 5.24 2.65
C TRP A 180 -1.72 5.35 2.56
N ILE A 181 -2.25 6.44 3.09
CA ILE A 181 -3.68 6.75 3.14
C ILE A 181 -3.90 8.19 2.73
N PHE A 182 -4.94 8.47 1.96
CA PHE A 182 -5.36 9.84 1.67
C PHE A 182 -6.88 9.96 1.63
N THR A 183 -7.38 11.18 1.85
CA THR A 183 -8.81 11.48 1.80
C THR A 183 -9.22 12.05 0.44
N ASP A 184 -10.40 11.64 0.00
CA ASP A 184 -11.18 12.27 -1.07
C ASP A 184 -12.63 12.38 -0.56
N LEU A 185 -12.82 13.32 0.35
CA LEU A 185 -14.06 13.54 1.06
C LEU A 185 -14.70 14.86 0.64
N VAL A 186 -15.95 14.80 0.24
CA VAL A 186 -16.77 15.97 -0.09
C VAL A 186 -18.04 15.91 0.75
N ALA A 187 -18.22 16.88 1.64
CA ALA A 187 -19.40 16.96 2.50
C ALA A 187 -20.68 17.17 1.67
N GLU A 188 -21.78 16.54 2.08
CA GLU A 188 -23.08 16.87 1.52
C GLU A 188 -23.67 18.15 2.13
N PRO A 189 -24.47 18.92 1.37
CA PRO A 189 -25.10 20.16 1.86
C PRO A 189 -26.08 19.95 3.03
N LYS A 190 -26.48 18.71 3.32
CA LYS A 190 -27.56 18.37 4.26
C LYS A 190 -27.16 18.49 5.74
N GLY A 191 -25.90 18.77 6.06
CA GLY A 191 -25.44 19.10 7.42
C GLY A 191 -25.53 17.96 8.45
N ASN A 192 -25.77 16.73 8.01
CA ASN A 192 -25.90 15.52 8.83
C ASN A 192 -24.58 14.72 8.95
N GLY A 193 -23.46 15.26 8.45
CA GLY A 193 -22.18 14.57 8.40
C GLY A 193 -22.05 13.53 7.27
N SER A 194 -23.00 13.47 6.33
CA SER A 194 -22.86 12.61 5.14
C SER A 194 -21.85 13.16 4.14
N VAL A 195 -21.27 12.26 3.38
CA VAL A 195 -20.29 12.53 2.33
C VAL A 195 -20.79 12.05 0.97
N LYS A 196 -20.34 12.69 -0.11
CA LYS A 196 -20.70 12.27 -1.47
C LYS A 196 -20.02 10.95 -1.84
N HIS A 197 -20.75 10.10 -2.55
CA HIS A 197 -20.21 8.90 -3.19
C HIS A 197 -19.64 9.27 -4.57
N THR A 198 -18.38 9.70 -4.61
CA THR A 198 -17.71 10.18 -5.85
C THR A 198 -17.06 9.06 -6.66
N ARG A 199 -16.69 7.94 -6.01
CA ARG A 199 -15.93 6.84 -6.59
C ARG A 199 -16.76 5.57 -6.71
N HIS A 200 -17.25 5.29 -7.91
CA HIS A 200 -18.04 4.08 -8.20
C HIS A 200 -17.76 3.58 -9.61
N ALA A 201 -18.41 2.47 -9.99
CA ALA A 201 -18.18 1.79 -11.26
C ALA A 201 -18.44 2.67 -12.51
N ASP A 202 -19.30 3.69 -12.40
CA ASP A 202 -19.61 4.59 -13.52
C ASP A 202 -18.68 5.82 -13.59
N THR A 203 -17.84 6.03 -12.58
CA THR A 203 -16.83 7.10 -12.55
C THR A 203 -15.44 6.49 -12.63
N TYR A 204 -14.75 6.38 -11.50
CA TYR A 204 -13.46 5.76 -11.33
C TYR A 204 -13.29 5.33 -9.87
N LEU A 205 -12.53 4.26 -9.66
CA LEU A 205 -12.21 3.78 -8.31
C LEU A 205 -10.91 4.41 -7.79
N ILE A 206 -9.93 4.51 -8.67
CA ILE A 206 -8.61 5.09 -8.45
C ILE A 206 -8.25 5.90 -9.69
N SER A 207 -7.65 7.08 -9.51
CA SER A 207 -7.20 7.89 -10.63
C SER A 207 -5.85 7.39 -11.18
N ALA A 208 -5.51 7.78 -12.41
CA ALA A 208 -4.22 7.45 -13.01
C ALA A 208 -3.05 8.06 -12.23
N GLU A 209 -3.22 9.25 -11.67
CA GLU A 209 -2.20 9.91 -10.84
C GLU A 209 -2.00 9.16 -9.51
N GLU A 210 -3.09 8.77 -8.86
CA GLU A 210 -3.06 7.97 -7.63
C GLU A 210 -2.43 6.59 -7.89
N CYS A 211 -2.78 5.94 -9.02
CA CYS A 211 -2.22 4.67 -9.43
C CYS A 211 -0.71 4.77 -9.72
N ILE A 212 -0.25 5.81 -10.42
CA ILE A 212 1.17 6.05 -10.68
C ILE A 212 1.91 6.31 -9.36
N THR A 213 1.33 7.11 -8.47
CA THR A 213 1.90 7.40 -7.14
C THR A 213 2.00 6.13 -6.29
N ALA A 214 0.97 5.29 -6.27
CA ALA A 214 0.99 4.00 -5.60
C ALA A 214 2.09 3.07 -6.16
N GLY A 215 2.30 3.07 -7.48
CA GLY A 215 3.40 2.34 -8.12
C GLY A 215 4.78 2.87 -7.72
N TYR A 216 4.95 4.19 -7.64
CA TYR A 216 6.17 4.81 -7.16
C TYR A 216 6.47 4.40 -5.72
N LEU A 217 5.47 4.48 -4.82
CA LEU A 217 5.63 4.10 -3.42
C LEU A 217 5.89 2.59 -3.26
N GLN A 218 5.21 1.73 -4.02
CA GLN A 218 5.49 0.28 -3.98
C GLN A 218 6.93 -0.04 -4.40
N ASN A 219 7.49 0.67 -5.39
CA ASN A 219 8.89 0.49 -5.78
C ASN A 219 9.88 0.98 -4.70
N ARG A 220 9.50 1.99 -3.91
CA ARG A 220 10.28 2.48 -2.76
C ARG A 220 10.35 1.47 -1.62
N TYR A 221 9.32 0.64 -1.47
CA TYR A 221 9.21 -0.37 -0.40
C TYR A 221 9.14 -1.80 -0.97
N PRO A 222 10.24 -2.33 -1.56
CA PRO A 222 10.24 -3.64 -2.19
C PRO A 222 10.11 -4.78 -1.18
N ASN A 223 9.42 -5.85 -1.57
CA ASN A 223 9.25 -7.04 -0.74
C ASN A 223 10.42 -8.03 -0.95
N VAL A 224 11.16 -8.34 0.12
CA VAL A 224 12.23 -9.34 0.11
C VAL A 224 11.66 -10.71 -0.25
N CYS A 225 12.21 -11.34 -1.28
CA CYS A 225 11.77 -12.63 -1.79
C CYS A 225 12.96 -13.46 -2.32
N LYS A 226 13.29 -14.54 -1.61
CA LYS A 226 14.37 -15.47 -1.99
C LYS A 226 14.13 -16.24 -3.28
N TYR A 227 12.90 -16.24 -3.80
CA TYR A 227 12.50 -16.93 -5.03
C TYR A 227 12.60 -16.02 -6.27
N SER A 228 13.12 -14.80 -6.09
CA SER A 228 13.40 -13.83 -7.16
C SER A 228 14.90 -13.74 -7.41
N PRO A 229 15.35 -13.57 -8.67
CA PRO A 229 16.78 -13.47 -9.00
C PRO A 229 17.51 -12.29 -8.34
N ASP A 230 16.81 -11.19 -8.08
CA ASP A 230 17.32 -9.98 -7.43
C ASP A 230 16.99 -9.90 -5.93
N ALA A 231 16.52 -11.00 -5.33
CA ALA A 231 16.07 -11.10 -3.94
C ALA A 231 14.86 -10.22 -3.56
N TYR A 232 14.19 -9.57 -4.52
CA TYR A 232 13.00 -8.76 -4.30
C TYR A 232 11.89 -9.10 -5.30
N PHE A 233 10.64 -9.17 -4.86
CA PHE A 233 9.51 -9.40 -5.77
C PHE A 233 8.26 -8.66 -5.31
N GLY A 234 7.84 -7.69 -6.13
CA GLY A 234 6.71 -6.82 -5.83
C GLY A 234 6.89 -6.05 -4.53
N SER A 235 5.77 -5.70 -3.90
CA SER A 235 5.73 -4.94 -2.66
C SER A 235 4.53 -5.33 -1.81
N LYS A 236 4.69 -5.27 -0.48
CA LYS A 236 3.56 -5.37 0.48
C LYS A 236 2.97 -4.00 0.83
N PHE A 237 3.50 -2.92 0.27
CA PHE A 237 3.03 -1.57 0.54
C PHE A 237 1.61 -1.41 -0.01
N VAL A 238 0.68 -0.95 0.82
CA VAL A 238 -0.75 -0.80 0.48
C VAL A 238 -1.13 0.65 0.26
N THR A 239 -2.18 0.88 -0.52
CA THR A 239 -2.80 2.18 -0.74
C THR A 239 -4.21 2.17 -0.13
N VAL A 240 -4.56 3.17 0.66
CA VAL A 240 -5.92 3.34 1.18
C VAL A 240 -6.48 4.69 0.76
N ILE A 241 -7.65 4.67 0.15
CA ILE A 241 -8.42 5.87 -0.21
C ILE A 241 -9.58 5.98 0.75
N VAL A 242 -9.74 7.13 1.40
CA VAL A 242 -10.86 7.40 2.29
C VAL A 242 -11.86 8.28 1.56
N SER A 243 -13.01 7.72 1.20
CA SER A 243 -14.02 8.42 0.41
C SER A 243 -15.43 8.01 0.84
N GLY A 244 -16.48 8.64 0.28
CA GLY A 244 -17.86 8.26 0.56
C GLY A 244 -18.24 6.96 -0.12
N GLY A 245 -18.95 6.06 0.58
CA GLY A 245 -19.53 4.85 0.00
C GLY A 245 -20.97 5.03 -0.48
N GLU A 246 -21.59 3.96 -0.97
CA GLU A 246 -23.00 3.93 -1.43
C GLU A 246 -24.01 4.38 -0.36
N ASP A 247 -23.68 4.20 0.91
CA ASP A 247 -24.45 4.61 2.08
C ASP A 247 -24.21 6.09 2.50
N HIS A 248 -23.42 6.82 1.71
CA HIS A 248 -22.99 8.20 1.99
C HIS A 248 -22.24 8.35 3.33
N GLN A 249 -21.66 7.26 3.83
CA GLN A 249 -20.75 7.25 4.97
C GLN A 249 -19.31 7.18 4.50
N VAL A 250 -18.38 7.46 5.41
CA VAL A 250 -16.94 7.36 5.13
C VAL A 250 -16.53 5.89 5.09
N HIS A 251 -15.92 5.47 3.98
CA HIS A 251 -15.40 4.11 3.76
C HIS A 251 -13.90 4.11 3.42
N PHE A 252 -13.27 2.96 3.62
CA PHE A 252 -11.85 2.71 3.33
C PHE A 252 -11.73 1.79 2.12
N PHE A 253 -11.16 2.30 1.03
CA PHE A 253 -10.93 1.53 -0.18
C PHE A 253 -9.45 1.17 -0.27
N GLY A 254 -9.14 -0.13 -0.12
CA GLY A 254 -7.77 -0.64 -0.15
C GLY A 254 -7.36 -1.12 -1.54
N TYR A 255 -6.15 -0.77 -1.96
CA TYR A 255 -5.58 -1.16 -3.25
C TYR A 255 -4.09 -1.51 -3.16
N GLN A 256 -3.65 -2.32 -4.12
CA GLN A 256 -2.26 -2.42 -4.55
C GLN A 256 -2.19 -2.27 -6.07
N VAL A 257 -1.07 -1.76 -6.58
CA VAL A 257 -0.78 -1.87 -8.02
C VAL A 257 -0.11 -3.20 -8.32
N SER A 258 -0.38 -3.72 -9.51
CA SER A 258 0.26 -4.91 -10.05
C SER A 258 1.78 -4.73 -10.17
N ASN A 259 2.53 -5.83 -10.14
CA ASN A 259 3.98 -5.79 -10.32
C ASN A 259 4.38 -5.21 -11.69
N LEU A 260 3.53 -5.42 -12.71
CA LEU A 260 3.75 -4.85 -14.04
C LEU A 260 3.50 -3.34 -14.05
N CYS A 261 2.44 -2.85 -13.39
CA CYS A 261 2.24 -1.41 -13.18
C CYS A 261 3.45 -0.78 -12.48
N ALA A 262 3.92 -1.36 -11.38
CA ALA A 262 5.10 -0.89 -10.67
C ALA A 262 6.34 -0.83 -11.60
N SER A 263 6.52 -1.82 -12.48
CA SER A 263 7.62 -1.86 -13.45
C SER A 263 7.49 -0.77 -14.54
N LEU A 264 6.27 -0.48 -15.00
CA LEU A 264 5.99 0.60 -15.95
C LEU A 264 6.22 1.99 -15.33
N VAL A 265 5.85 2.15 -14.06
CA VAL A 265 6.11 3.38 -13.30
C VAL A 265 7.60 3.57 -13.05
N ASP A 266 8.32 2.53 -12.64
CA ASP A 266 9.78 2.58 -12.48
C ASP A 266 10.48 2.98 -13.78
N ALA A 267 9.99 2.45 -14.91
CA ALA A 267 10.46 2.78 -16.25
C ALA A 267 9.95 4.12 -16.79
N ASN A 268 9.18 4.89 -16.02
CA ASN A 268 8.60 6.17 -16.42
C ASN A 268 7.80 6.08 -17.74
N CYS A 269 7.05 4.99 -17.94
CA CYS A 269 6.33 4.69 -19.19
C CYS A 269 4.90 5.25 -19.22
N LEU A 270 4.37 5.77 -18.10
CA LEU A 270 2.98 6.20 -17.97
C LEU A 270 2.88 7.72 -17.76
N PHE A 271 1.79 8.32 -18.26
CA PHE A 271 1.30 9.63 -17.89
C PHE A 271 -0.12 9.52 -17.32
N PRO A 272 -0.47 10.31 -16.29
CA PRO A 272 -1.87 10.51 -15.95
C PRO A 272 -2.55 11.32 -17.06
N THR A 273 -3.82 11.04 -17.33
CA THR A 273 -4.61 11.88 -18.23
C THR A 273 -5.35 12.95 -17.43
N MET A 274 -5.63 14.11 -18.04
CA MET A 274 -6.25 15.25 -17.35
C MET A 274 -7.77 15.13 -17.25
N ASP A 275 -8.43 14.78 -18.36
CA ASP A 275 -9.90 14.80 -18.46
C ASP A 275 -10.57 13.44 -18.19
N ALA A 276 -9.79 12.38 -17.97
CA ALA A 276 -10.27 11.01 -17.82
C ALA A 276 -9.49 10.29 -16.70
N PRO A 277 -9.74 10.59 -15.42
CA PRO A 277 -8.95 10.06 -14.29
C PRO A 277 -8.84 8.52 -14.28
N GLU A 278 -9.81 7.79 -14.83
CA GLU A 278 -9.80 6.33 -15.00
C GLU A 278 -8.83 5.81 -16.06
N LEU A 279 -8.22 6.69 -16.87
CA LEU A 279 -7.34 6.36 -17.97
C LEU A 279 -5.91 6.89 -17.72
N ALA A 280 -4.93 6.01 -17.84
CA ALA A 280 -3.53 6.36 -18.00
C ALA A 280 -3.16 6.39 -19.50
N TYR A 281 -2.05 7.04 -19.85
CA TYR A 281 -1.52 7.04 -21.21
C TYR A 281 -0.11 6.44 -21.24
N VAL A 282 0.08 5.38 -22.02
CA VAL A 282 1.42 4.79 -22.22
C VAL A 282 2.19 5.65 -23.21
N LYS A 283 3.37 6.11 -22.82
CA LYS A 283 4.22 6.97 -23.66
C LYS A 283 4.60 6.29 -24.98
N GLU A 284 4.85 7.10 -25.99
CA GLU A 284 5.50 6.62 -27.21
C GLU A 284 7.01 6.58 -27.01
N SER A 285 7.67 5.64 -27.69
CA SER A 285 9.13 5.61 -27.72
C SER A 285 9.67 6.87 -28.39
N SER A 286 10.74 7.44 -27.83
CA SER A 286 11.44 8.61 -28.36
C SER A 286 12.94 8.38 -28.38
N SER A 287 13.70 9.30 -28.98
CA SER A 287 15.17 9.28 -28.95
C SER A 287 15.74 9.28 -27.52
N LEU A 288 15.00 9.83 -26.55
CA LEU A 288 15.41 9.91 -25.14
C LEU A 288 15.07 8.65 -24.34
N GLN A 289 13.98 7.97 -24.69
CA GLN A 289 13.45 6.87 -23.89
C GLN A 289 12.77 5.84 -24.77
N TYR A 290 13.19 4.59 -24.62
CA TYR A 290 12.46 3.44 -25.14
C TYR A 290 11.28 3.11 -24.23
N VAL A 291 10.10 2.94 -24.83
CA VAL A 291 8.86 2.56 -24.16
C VAL A 291 8.25 1.37 -24.90
N PRO A 292 8.04 0.22 -24.24
CA PRO A 292 7.44 -0.94 -24.89
C PRO A 292 5.98 -0.66 -25.26
N ASP A 293 5.48 -1.32 -26.30
CA ASP A 293 4.06 -1.25 -26.61
C ASP A 293 3.29 -2.08 -25.57
N VAL A 294 2.38 -1.43 -24.87
CA VAL A 294 1.57 -2.05 -23.83
C VAL A 294 0.18 -2.28 -24.40
N TYR A 295 -0.27 -3.52 -24.33
CA TYR A 295 -1.58 -3.96 -24.79
C TYR A 295 -2.42 -4.45 -23.61
N TYR A 296 -3.74 -4.39 -23.74
CA TYR A 296 -4.68 -4.99 -22.79
C TYR A 296 -5.79 -5.70 -23.56
N LYS A 297 -6.40 -6.70 -22.92
CA LYS A 297 -7.52 -7.45 -23.51
C LYS A 297 -8.84 -6.79 -23.09
N LYS A 298 -9.69 -6.48 -24.07
CA LYS A 298 -11.05 -6.00 -23.86
C LYS A 298 -12.04 -6.95 -24.52
N THR A 299 -13.11 -7.30 -23.80
CA THR A 299 -14.23 -8.05 -24.36
C THR A 299 -15.10 -7.12 -25.20
N ASP A 300 -15.38 -7.50 -26.44
CA ASP A 300 -16.27 -6.74 -27.34
C ASP A 300 -17.76 -7.09 -27.13
N GLU A 301 -18.63 -6.43 -27.88
CA GLU A 301 -20.10 -6.63 -27.85
C GLU A 301 -20.52 -8.07 -28.22
N TYR A 302 -19.64 -8.82 -28.88
CA TYR A 302 -19.85 -10.19 -29.32
C TYR A 302 -19.18 -11.21 -28.39
N LYS A 303 -18.69 -10.77 -27.22
CA LYS A 303 -17.97 -11.58 -26.22
C LYS A 303 -16.63 -12.17 -26.71
N ASN A 304 -16.03 -11.58 -27.75
CA ASN A 304 -14.68 -11.92 -28.17
C ASN A 304 -13.65 -11.08 -27.40
N GLU A 305 -12.52 -11.68 -27.05
CA GLU A 305 -11.38 -10.94 -26.49
C GLU A 305 -10.59 -10.26 -27.62
N VAL A 306 -10.56 -8.92 -27.61
CA VAL A 306 -9.80 -8.11 -28.56
C VAL A 306 -8.63 -7.44 -27.84
N LEU A 307 -7.45 -7.49 -28.47
CA LEU A 307 -6.26 -6.81 -27.99
C LEU A 307 -6.32 -5.31 -28.35
N LYS A 308 -6.18 -4.42 -27.38
CA LYS A 308 -6.13 -2.96 -27.55
C LYS A 308 -4.82 -2.39 -27.06
N ILE A 309 -4.31 -1.37 -27.74
CA ILE A 309 -3.12 -0.63 -27.31
C ILE A 309 -3.46 0.30 -26.14
N GLY A 310 -2.58 0.39 -25.15
CA GLY A 310 -2.73 1.16 -23.90
C GLY A 310 -2.54 2.68 -24.09
N ARG A 311 -3.09 3.24 -25.16
CA ARG A 311 -3.02 4.66 -25.51
C ARG A 311 -4.41 5.14 -25.95
N PRO A 312 -5.40 5.26 -25.04
CA PRO A 312 -5.30 5.23 -23.57
C PRO A 312 -5.43 3.82 -22.94
N LEU A 313 -5.04 3.71 -21.67
CA LEU A 313 -5.03 2.49 -20.86
C LEU A 313 -5.92 2.63 -19.61
N PRO A 314 -6.97 1.81 -19.44
CA PRO A 314 -7.76 1.82 -18.22
C PRO A 314 -6.94 1.37 -17.00
N VAL A 315 -7.00 2.14 -15.91
CA VAL A 315 -6.23 1.89 -14.68
C VAL A 315 -6.69 0.64 -13.92
N GLU A 316 -7.90 0.17 -14.17
CA GLU A 316 -8.43 -1.09 -13.59
C GLU A 316 -7.54 -2.31 -13.89
N TYR A 317 -6.84 -2.34 -15.03
CA TYR A 317 -5.91 -3.43 -15.37
C TYR A 317 -4.60 -3.36 -14.58
N LEU A 318 -4.34 -2.23 -13.92
CA LEU A 318 -3.09 -1.95 -13.22
C LEU A 318 -3.19 -2.20 -11.72
N VAL A 319 -4.39 -2.36 -11.17
CA VAL A 319 -4.64 -2.45 -9.73
C VAL A 319 -5.29 -3.76 -9.30
N VAL A 320 -5.16 -4.08 -8.02
CA VAL A 320 -5.85 -5.18 -7.33
C VAL A 320 -6.51 -4.63 -6.07
N ASP A 321 -7.73 -5.06 -5.78
CA ASP A 321 -8.50 -4.62 -4.62
C ASP A 321 -8.13 -5.40 -3.35
N ILE A 322 -8.11 -4.69 -2.22
CA ILE A 322 -7.80 -5.23 -0.90
C ILE A 322 -8.90 -4.78 0.07
N PRO A 323 -9.63 -5.72 0.70
CA PRO A 323 -10.56 -5.40 1.77
C PRO A 323 -9.86 -4.63 2.88
N ALA A 324 -10.39 -3.47 3.23
CA ALA A 324 -9.90 -2.61 4.30
C ALA A 324 -11.01 -2.40 5.34
N GLY A 325 -10.65 -2.42 6.62
CA GLY A 325 -11.63 -2.19 7.68
C GLY A 325 -11.04 -2.30 9.07
N MET A 326 -11.91 -2.49 10.05
CA MET A 326 -11.55 -2.63 11.46
C MET A 326 -11.84 -4.06 11.94
N PRO A 327 -11.05 -4.60 12.88
CA PRO A 327 -11.30 -5.91 13.44
C PRO A 327 -12.57 -5.86 14.31
N LYS A 328 -13.20 -7.02 14.50
CA LYS A 328 -14.36 -7.15 15.40
C LYS A 328 -14.01 -6.78 16.84
N GLU A 329 -12.81 -7.15 17.27
CA GLU A 329 -12.24 -6.79 18.56
C GLU A 329 -11.13 -5.76 18.32
N PRO A 330 -11.29 -4.51 18.79
CA PRO A 330 -10.29 -3.48 18.57
C PRO A 330 -9.01 -3.80 19.33
N LEU A 331 -7.89 -3.47 18.69
CA LEU A 331 -6.56 -3.55 19.26
C LEU A 331 -6.07 -2.13 19.57
N PHE A 332 -5.18 -2.00 20.54
CA PHE A 332 -4.64 -0.70 20.94
C PHE A 332 -3.14 -0.84 21.19
N SER A 333 -2.33 -0.80 20.13
CA SER A 333 -0.86 -0.76 20.27
C SER A 333 -0.39 0.63 20.73
N PHE A 334 -1.02 1.67 20.19
CA PHE A 334 -0.86 3.04 20.64
C PHE A 334 -2.23 3.56 21.08
N PHE A 335 -2.23 4.29 22.18
CA PHE A 335 -3.32 5.08 22.74
C PHE A 335 -4.61 4.30 22.98
N ALA A 336 -4.84 3.89 24.23
CA ALA A 336 -5.88 2.94 24.59
C ALA A 336 -7.07 3.55 25.39
N GLY A 337 -7.16 4.87 25.56
CA GLY A 337 -8.07 5.44 26.55
C GLY A 337 -8.95 6.57 26.03
N THR A 338 -10.25 6.49 26.31
CA THR A 338 -11.18 7.64 26.33
C THR A 338 -10.97 8.55 27.55
N GLN A 339 -10.00 8.22 28.41
CA GLN A 339 -9.75 8.93 29.67
C GLN A 339 -8.77 10.09 29.54
N PHE A 340 -7.99 10.12 28.46
CA PHE A 340 -6.95 11.12 28.22
C PHE A 340 -7.17 11.76 26.85
N GLU A 341 -6.72 12.99 26.69
CA GLU A 341 -6.63 13.68 25.41
C GLU A 341 -5.32 13.29 24.71
N PRO A 342 -5.37 12.91 23.42
CA PRO A 342 -4.18 12.55 22.64
C PRO A 342 -3.21 13.72 22.47
N PHE A 343 -1.95 13.40 22.21
CA PHE A 343 -0.96 14.43 21.90
C PHE A 343 -1.26 15.10 20.53
N ALA A 344 -0.75 16.30 20.28
CA ALA A 344 -0.94 16.94 18.97
C ALA A 344 -0.22 16.14 17.87
N VAL A 345 -0.92 15.85 16.76
CA VAL A 345 -0.33 15.21 15.57
C VAL A 345 0.61 16.19 14.86
N GLU A 346 1.73 15.69 14.35
CA GLU A 346 2.71 16.47 13.59
C GLU A 346 2.13 17.11 12.33
N ASN A 347 2.81 18.16 11.84
CA ASN A 347 2.50 18.82 10.56
C ASN A 347 1.06 19.34 10.40
N ARG A 348 0.36 19.60 11.52
CA ARG A 348 -0.98 20.22 11.57
C ARG A 348 -0.95 21.67 12.04
N MET A 349 0.05 22.46 11.63
CA MET A 349 0.26 23.82 12.14
C MET A 349 -0.96 24.74 12.05
N ALA A 350 -1.83 24.54 11.06
CA ALA A 350 -3.07 25.29 10.89
C ALA A 350 -4.16 24.99 11.95
N LEU A 351 -4.10 23.82 12.60
CA LEU A 351 -5.07 23.38 13.60
C LEU A 351 -4.45 23.30 15.00
N HIS A 352 -3.39 22.49 15.15
CA HIS A 352 -2.73 22.21 16.42
C HIS A 352 -1.22 22.16 16.21
N ALA A 353 -0.50 23.09 16.83
CA ALA A 353 0.96 23.09 16.82
C ALA A 353 1.51 22.22 17.96
N GLN A 354 2.53 21.41 17.68
CA GLN A 354 3.30 20.72 18.71
C GLN A 354 4.20 21.73 19.45
N SER A 355 3.69 22.30 20.53
CA SER A 355 4.37 23.31 21.35
C SER A 355 4.69 22.79 22.75
N LEU A 356 5.51 23.52 23.50
CA LEU A 356 5.77 23.23 24.92
C LEU A 356 4.48 23.25 25.76
N ASP A 357 3.50 24.08 25.38
CA ASP A 357 2.19 24.10 26.05
C ASP A 357 1.39 22.83 25.76
N ALA A 358 1.47 22.29 24.53
CA ALA A 358 0.86 21.01 24.19
C ALA A 358 1.50 19.86 24.99
N VAL A 359 2.83 19.88 25.14
CA VAL A 359 3.56 18.92 25.99
C VAL A 359 3.12 19.05 27.45
N ARG A 360 3.10 20.27 27.99
CA ARG A 360 2.66 20.51 29.37
C ARG A 360 1.25 19.99 29.61
N SER A 361 0.34 20.30 28.68
CA SER A 361 -1.06 19.90 28.75
C SER A 361 -1.18 18.38 28.70
N TYR A 362 -0.47 17.72 27.79
CA TYR A 362 -0.44 16.27 27.66
C TYR A 362 0.13 15.58 28.91
N VAL A 363 1.34 15.96 29.33
CA VAL A 363 2.03 15.36 30.49
C VAL A 363 1.25 15.58 31.78
N SER A 364 0.56 16.71 31.95
CA SER A 364 -0.22 17.02 33.16
C SER A 364 -1.41 16.08 33.41
N GLN A 365 -1.82 15.31 32.40
CA GLN A 365 -2.89 14.32 32.52
C GLN A 365 -2.42 13.06 33.25
N PHE A 366 -1.11 12.83 33.35
CA PHE A 366 -0.52 11.61 33.87
C PHE A 366 0.15 11.84 35.23
N GLY A 367 -0.13 10.94 36.18
CA GLY A 367 0.60 10.89 37.45
C GLY A 367 2.02 10.34 37.28
N VAL A 368 2.85 10.48 38.32
CA VAL A 368 4.25 10.00 38.32
C VAL A 368 4.37 8.49 38.03
N ASN A 369 3.36 7.70 38.40
CA ASN A 369 3.33 6.25 38.17
C ASN A 369 2.76 5.85 36.80
N GLN A 370 2.34 6.82 35.96
CA GLN A 370 1.66 6.59 34.67
C GLN A 370 2.52 6.93 33.45
N ILE A 371 3.85 6.86 33.60
CA ILE A 371 4.81 7.19 32.54
C ILE A 371 4.68 6.24 31.34
N MET A 372 4.35 4.96 31.60
CA MET A 372 4.18 3.97 30.54
C MET A 372 2.95 4.29 29.68
N GLU A 373 1.84 4.64 30.32
CA GLU A 373 0.60 5.05 29.67
C GLU A 373 0.79 6.32 28.83
N MET A 374 1.54 7.29 29.37
CA MET A 374 1.95 8.50 28.63
C MET A 374 2.81 8.17 27.39
N SER A 375 3.61 7.09 27.44
CA SER A 375 4.44 6.68 26.30
C SER A 375 3.66 5.97 25.18
N PHE A 376 2.41 5.59 25.41
CA PHE A 376 1.54 4.98 24.40
C PHE A 376 0.92 6.00 23.45
N ASP A 377 1.65 7.02 23.00
CA ASP A 377 1.23 7.88 21.88
C ASP A 377 2.41 8.03 20.91
N PHE A 378 2.23 7.52 19.69
CA PHE A 378 3.28 7.55 18.66
C PHE A 378 3.75 8.97 18.35
N HIS A 379 2.83 9.93 18.28
CA HIS A 379 3.15 11.32 17.93
C HIS A 379 3.89 12.00 19.07
N PHE A 380 3.57 11.66 20.32
CA PHE A 380 4.34 12.10 21.48
C PHE A 380 5.76 11.54 21.47
N LEU A 381 5.92 10.23 21.25
CA LEU A 381 7.25 9.60 21.13
C LEU A 381 8.08 10.23 20.00
N LEU A 382 7.46 10.51 18.86
CA LEU A 382 8.11 11.18 17.75
C LEU A 382 8.53 12.60 18.12
N TYR A 383 7.68 13.36 18.80
CA TYR A 383 8.04 14.69 19.31
C TYR A 383 9.23 14.63 20.27
N LEU A 384 9.27 13.65 21.18
CA LEU A 384 10.41 13.45 22.07
C LEU A 384 11.71 13.18 21.29
N LEU A 385 11.65 12.49 20.15
CA LEU A 385 12.83 12.25 19.33
C LEU A 385 13.28 13.50 18.55
N LEU A 386 12.34 14.34 18.12
CA LEU A 386 12.60 15.46 17.20
C LEU A 386 12.85 16.80 17.89
N ASN A 387 12.37 16.99 19.12
CA ASN A 387 12.49 18.28 19.79
C ASN A 387 13.95 18.68 20.06
N GLU A 388 14.20 19.99 20.07
CA GLU A 388 15.53 20.55 20.34
C GLU A 388 15.80 20.82 21.82
N PHE A 389 14.79 20.65 22.69
CA PHE A 389 14.88 21.00 24.11
C PHE A 389 15.62 19.95 24.93
N CYS A 390 15.34 18.67 24.67
CA CYS A 390 15.99 17.54 25.32
C CYS A 390 16.26 16.45 24.29
N LYS A 391 17.54 16.10 24.11
CA LYS A 391 17.93 15.05 23.16
C LYS A 391 17.68 13.68 23.77
N PHE A 392 16.60 13.03 23.35
CA PHE A 392 16.37 11.63 23.65
C PHE A 392 17.22 10.77 22.72
N THR A 393 18.17 10.03 23.29
CA THR A 393 18.93 9.04 22.54
C THR A 393 18.16 7.72 22.60
N MET A 394 17.80 7.18 21.44
CA MET A 394 17.36 5.78 21.39
C MET A 394 18.55 4.92 21.81
N VAL A 395 18.44 4.32 22.99
CA VAL A 395 19.48 3.41 23.50
C VAL A 395 19.56 2.23 22.54
N ARG A 396 20.60 2.22 21.70
CA ARG A 396 20.97 1.05 20.93
C ARG A 396 21.62 0.07 21.91
N ASP A 397 21.10 -1.15 21.91
CA ASP A 397 21.69 -2.35 22.48
C ASP A 397 21.66 -2.43 24.02
N ILE A 398 20.57 -2.99 24.55
CA ILE A 398 20.65 -3.85 25.74
C ILE A 398 20.56 -5.29 25.23
N TYR A 399 21.75 -5.84 24.97
CA TYR A 399 22.15 -7.24 24.73
C TYR A 399 21.25 -8.18 23.92
#